data_AF-A0A952K0M0-F1
#
_entry.id   AF-A0A952K0M0-F1
#
_cell.length_a   1.000
_cell.length_b   1.000
_cell.length_c   1.000
_cell.angle_alpha   90.00
_cell.angle_beta   90.00
_cell.angle_gamma   90.00
#
_symmetry.space_group_name_H-M   'P 1'
#
loop_
_entity.id
_entity.type
_entity.pdbx_description
1 polymer ?
#
loop_
_entity_poly.entity_id
_entity_poly.type
_entity_poly.pdbx_seq_one_letter_code
_entity_poly.pdbx_strand_id
1 'polypeptide(L)'
;MYWITQLVAGLLAAVVARGIVTRGPVATLTLSGNGMAAAFVAELLFTFALTYVVLNVATSRDHAGNSFYGLAIGFTVVVGAFAVGAISGGVFNPAVLLGGAVMGLFAWSTLWIYLVAQILAAVAAGATFRLLNPADR
;
A
#
# COMPACT_ATOMS: atom_id res chain seq x y z
N MET A 1 16.54 3.31 -10.47
CA MET A 1 16.26 2.39 -9.35
C MET A 1 14.79 2.53 -8.99
N TYR A 2 13.98 1.48 -9.12
CA TYR A 2 12.50 1.57 -9.13
C TYR A 2 11.90 2.24 -7.88
N TRP A 3 12.37 1.89 -6.68
CA TRP A 3 11.84 2.44 -5.42
C TRP A 3 12.12 3.95 -5.26
N ILE A 4 13.27 4.45 -5.73
CA ILE A 4 13.54 5.90 -5.76
C ILE A 4 12.53 6.59 -6.69
N THR A 5 12.29 6.02 -7.87
CA THR A 5 11.30 6.55 -8.82
C THR A 5 9.90 6.59 -8.21
N GLN A 6 9.49 5.55 -7.48
CA GLN A 6 8.20 5.53 -6.79
C GLN A 6 8.10 6.62 -5.71
N LEU A 7 9.12 6.77 -4.86
CA LEU A 7 9.12 7.79 -3.80
C LEU A 7 9.06 9.20 -4.41
N VAL A 8 9.85 9.46 -5.45
CA VAL A 8 9.81 10.74 -6.18
C VAL A 8 8.44 10.97 -6.82
N ALA A 9 7.86 9.95 -7.46
CA ALA A 9 6.53 10.05 -8.05
C ALA A 9 5.45 10.35 -6.98
N GLY A 10 5.54 9.73 -5.80
CA GLY A 10 4.63 10.02 -4.68
C GLY A 10 4.75 11.46 -4.17
N LEU A 11 5.97 11.99 -4.08
CA LEU A 11 6.20 13.39 -3.74
C LEU A 11 5.67 14.34 -4.81
N LEU A 12 5.91 14.06 -6.09
CA LEU A 12 5.39 14.85 -7.20
C LEU A 12 3.86 14.83 -7.24
N ALA A 13 3.25 13.67 -7.03
CA ALA A 13 1.80 13.53 -6.94
C ALA A 13 1.23 14.40 -5.81
N ALA A 14 1.89 14.44 -4.64
CA ALA A 14 1.50 15.32 -3.53
C ALA A 14 1.58 16.81 -3.90
N VAL A 15 2.63 17.24 -4.60
CA VAL A 15 2.79 18.63 -5.06
C VAL A 15 1.68 19.00 -6.06
N VAL A 16 1.45 18.13 -7.06
CA VAL A 16 0.41 18.33 -8.07
C VAL A 16 -0.97 18.37 -7.41
N ALA A 17 -1.28 17.43 -6.53
CA ALA A 17 -2.55 17.37 -5.80
C ALA A 17 -2.80 18.67 -5.01
N ARG A 18 -1.78 19.22 -4.34
CA ARG A 18 -1.86 20.51 -3.63
C ARG A 18 -2.08 21.72 -4.52
N GLY A 19 -1.75 21.61 -5.80
CA GLY A 19 -1.96 22.64 -6.82
C GLY A 19 -3.35 22.61 -7.43
N ILE A 20 -3.98 21.43 -7.52
CA ILE A 20 -5.25 21.24 -8.25
C ILE A 20 -6.47 21.03 -7.33
N VAL A 21 -6.29 20.48 -6.13
CA VAL A 21 -7.38 20.23 -5.19
C VAL A 21 -7.68 21.52 -4.42
N THR A 22 -8.94 21.96 -4.46
CA THR A 22 -9.42 23.09 -3.66
C THR A 22 -9.17 22.81 -2.18
N ARG A 23 -8.48 23.75 -1.53
CA ARG A 23 -7.98 23.58 -0.16
C ARG A 23 -9.11 23.69 0.85
N GLY A 24 -9.69 22.56 1.22
CA GLY A 24 -10.43 22.40 2.48
C GLY A 24 -9.47 22.15 3.66
N PRO A 25 -9.96 22.20 4.91
CA PRO A 25 -9.22 21.72 6.06
C PRO A 25 -8.77 20.28 5.85
N VAL A 26 -7.47 19.99 5.99
CA VAL A 26 -6.93 18.63 5.94
C VAL A 26 -7.00 18.06 7.35
N ALA A 27 -7.86 17.06 7.55
CA ALA A 27 -7.90 16.31 8.80
C ALA A 27 -6.75 15.28 8.81
N THR A 28 -5.71 15.53 9.60
CA THR A 28 -4.59 14.59 9.75
C THR A 28 -5.04 13.36 10.53
N LEU A 29 -4.90 12.17 9.94
CA LEU A 29 -5.09 10.91 10.63
C LEU A 29 -3.97 10.74 11.66
N THR A 30 -4.36 10.82 12.94
CA THR A 30 -3.47 10.63 14.09
C THR A 30 -3.89 9.37 14.82
N LEU A 31 -3.06 8.33 14.73
CA LEU A 31 -3.31 7.04 15.37
C LEU A 31 -2.86 7.08 16.83
N SER A 32 -3.70 6.57 17.73
CA SER A 32 -3.36 6.42 19.15
C SER A 32 -4.04 5.19 19.75
N GLY A 33 -3.45 4.63 20.82
CA GLY A 33 -3.97 3.45 21.52
C GLY A 33 -4.30 2.29 20.57
N ASN A 34 -5.53 1.77 20.67
CA ASN A 34 -6.00 0.66 19.84
C ASN A 34 -6.02 0.98 18.33
N GLY A 35 -6.10 2.26 17.94
CA GLY A 35 -6.05 2.66 16.53
C GLY A 35 -4.72 2.35 15.86
N MET A 36 -3.61 2.39 16.61
CA MET A 36 -2.29 2.02 16.08
C MET A 36 -2.21 0.54 15.73
N ALA A 37 -2.73 -0.33 16.62
CA ALA A 37 -2.78 -1.77 16.38
C ALA A 37 -3.73 -2.11 15.22
N ALA A 38 -4.90 -1.48 15.18
CA ALA A 38 -5.86 -1.68 14.10
C ALA A 38 -5.29 -1.26 12.73
N ALA A 39 -4.63 -0.11 12.65
CA ALA A 39 -3.97 0.34 11.43
C ALA A 39 -2.81 -0.57 11.02
N PHE A 40 -2.00 -1.05 11.98
CA PHE A 40 -0.94 -2.01 11.71
C PHE A 40 -1.48 -3.29 11.09
N VAL A 41 -2.53 -3.88 11.68
CA VAL A 41 -3.15 -5.11 11.16
C VAL A 41 -3.79 -4.87 9.79
N ALA A 42 -4.48 -3.75 9.61
CA ALA A 42 -5.08 -3.37 8.33
C ALA A 42 -4.03 -3.28 7.20
N GLU A 43 -2.94 -2.55 7.45
CA GLU A 43 -1.84 -2.39 6.48
C GLU A 43 -1.12 -3.72 6.23
N LEU A 44 -0.89 -4.52 7.28
CA LEU A 44 -0.25 -5.83 7.17
C LEU A 44 -1.06 -6.76 6.25
N LEU A 45 -2.37 -6.89 6.49
CA LEU A 45 -3.24 -7.80 5.73
C LEU A 45 -3.42 -7.37 4.28
N PHE A 46 -3.65 -6.08 4.03
CA PHE A 46 -3.93 -5.61 2.67
C PHE A 46 -2.67 -5.39 1.83
N THR A 47 -1.53 -5.04 2.43
CA THR A 47 -0.24 -5.10 1.69
C THR A 47 0.16 -6.53 1.39
N PHE A 48 -0.15 -7.48 2.28
CA PHE A 48 0.08 -8.89 2.00
C PHE A 48 -0.78 -9.33 0.82
N ALA A 49 -2.09 -9.04 0.87
CA ALA A 49 -3.01 -9.37 -0.21
C ALA A 49 -2.59 -8.75 -1.53
N LEU A 50 -2.26 -7.44 -1.55
CA LEU A 50 -1.78 -6.74 -2.73
C LEU A 50 -0.51 -7.38 -3.31
N THR A 51 0.49 -7.60 -2.46
CA THR A 51 1.77 -8.19 -2.89
C THR A 51 1.57 -9.62 -3.39
N TYR A 52 0.77 -10.41 -2.70
CA TYR A 52 0.48 -11.79 -3.08
C TYR A 52 -0.29 -11.86 -4.39
N VAL A 53 -1.30 -10.99 -4.60
CA VAL A 53 -2.02 -10.88 -5.87
C VAL A 53 -1.05 -10.51 -7.00
N VAL A 54 -0.19 -9.50 -6.82
CA VAL A 54 0.82 -9.11 -7.82
C VAL A 54 1.69 -10.30 -8.20
N LEU A 55 2.21 -11.06 -7.22
CA LEU A 55 3.05 -12.22 -7.49
C LEU A 55 2.31 -13.28 -8.30
N ASN A 56 1.05 -13.59 -7.98
CA ASN A 56 0.27 -14.57 -8.71
C ASN A 56 -0.07 -14.09 -10.12
N VAL A 57 -0.59 -12.87 -10.29
CA VAL A 57 -1.14 -12.44 -11.59
C VAL A 57 -0.12 -11.80 -12.53
N ALA A 58 1.03 -11.36 -12.02
CA ALA A 58 2.05 -10.66 -12.83
C ALA A 58 3.43 -11.34 -12.81
N THR A 59 3.64 -12.36 -11.98
CA THR A 59 4.95 -13.04 -11.87
C THR A 59 4.86 -14.56 -12.06
N SER A 60 3.78 -15.21 -11.62
CA SER A 60 3.61 -16.66 -11.80
C SER A 60 3.52 -17.07 -13.27
N ARG A 61 4.12 -18.22 -13.59
CA ARG A 61 4.07 -18.90 -14.88
C ARG A 61 2.67 -19.43 -15.19
N ASP A 62 1.86 -19.73 -14.17
CA ASP A 62 0.49 -20.23 -14.32
C ASP A 62 -0.44 -19.22 -15.01
N HIS A 63 -0.05 -17.95 -15.02
CA HIS A 63 -0.81 -16.85 -15.60
C HIS A 63 -0.02 -16.09 -16.67
N ALA A 64 0.97 -16.73 -17.32
CA ALA A 64 1.76 -16.10 -18.37
C ALA A 64 0.86 -15.58 -19.52
N GLY A 65 1.06 -14.32 -19.93
CA GLY A 65 0.32 -13.70 -21.02
C GLY A 65 -1.13 -13.31 -20.70
N ASN A 66 -1.55 -13.38 -19.43
CA ASN A 66 -2.89 -12.95 -19.06
C ASN A 66 -3.09 -11.43 -19.28
N SER A 67 -4.33 -11.03 -19.56
CA SER A 67 -4.69 -9.62 -19.76
C SER A 67 -5.46 -9.01 -18.57
N PHE A 68 -5.59 -9.72 -17.46
CA PHE A 68 -6.39 -9.30 -16.30
C PHE A 68 -5.57 -8.81 -15.12
N TYR A 69 -4.23 -8.91 -15.16
CA TYR A 69 -3.33 -8.55 -14.04
C TYR A 69 -3.61 -7.15 -13.48
N GLY A 70 -3.78 -6.16 -14.34
CA GLY A 70 -4.04 -4.78 -13.92
C GLY A 70 -5.37 -4.64 -13.18
N LEU A 71 -6.40 -5.36 -13.64
CA LEU A 71 -7.72 -5.36 -13.02
C LEU A 71 -7.69 -6.04 -11.64
N ALA A 72 -7.01 -7.18 -11.52
CA ALA A 72 -6.87 -7.90 -10.25
C ALA A 72 -6.10 -7.08 -9.20
N ILE A 73 -4.97 -6.47 -9.60
CA ILE A 73 -4.16 -5.60 -8.73
C ILE A 73 -4.98 -4.37 -8.32
N GLY A 74 -5.63 -3.70 -9.28
CA GLY A 74 -6.43 -2.51 -9.03
C GLY A 74 -7.60 -2.78 -8.08
N PHE A 75 -8.37 -3.85 -8.30
CA PHE A 75 -9.47 -4.20 -7.41
C PHE A 75 -9.01 -4.59 -6.01
N THR A 76 -7.82 -5.17 -5.86
CA THR A 76 -7.26 -5.45 -4.53
C THR A 76 -7.04 -4.15 -3.74
N VAL A 77 -6.51 -3.12 -4.40
CA VAL A 77 -6.35 -1.78 -3.79
C VAL A 77 -7.71 -1.16 -3.47
N VAL A 78 -8.68 -1.22 -4.39
CA VAL A 78 -10.03 -0.68 -4.18
C VAL A 78 -10.72 -1.33 -2.99
N VAL A 79 -10.71 -2.67 -2.91
CA VAL A 79 -11.30 -3.40 -1.79
C VAL A 79 -10.62 -3.02 -0.48
N GLY A 80 -9.29 -2.90 -0.45
CA GLY A 80 -8.58 -2.43 0.73
C GLY A 80 -8.96 -1.01 1.14
N ALA A 81 -9.07 -0.09 0.19
CA ALA A 81 -9.48 1.29 0.47
C ALA A 81 -10.89 1.36 1.08
N PHE A 82 -11.84 0.57 0.59
CA PHE A 82 -13.19 0.51 1.18
C PHE A 82 -13.23 -0.21 2.52
N ALA A 83 -12.48 -1.31 2.68
CA ALA A 83 -12.52 -2.13 3.88
C ALA A 83 -11.83 -1.48 5.08
N VAL A 84 -10.67 -0.85 4.86
CA VAL A 84 -9.81 -0.35 5.96
C VAL A 84 -9.39 1.11 5.79
N GLY A 85 -9.88 1.82 4.77
CA GLY A 85 -9.59 3.25 4.58
C GLY A 85 -9.97 4.12 5.78
N ALA A 86 -11.09 3.82 6.45
CA ALA A 86 -11.49 4.53 7.67
C ALA A 86 -10.62 4.21 8.90
N ILE A 87 -9.79 3.15 8.83
CA ILE A 87 -8.96 2.66 9.94
C ILE A 87 -7.52 3.17 9.78
N SER A 88 -6.88 2.88 8.64
CA SER A 88 -5.47 3.23 8.36
C SER A 88 -5.31 4.30 7.27
N GLY A 89 -6.38 4.69 6.59
CA GLY A 89 -6.26 5.46 5.33
C GLY A 89 -5.98 4.59 4.11
N GLY A 90 -5.83 3.27 4.27
CA GLY A 90 -5.70 2.32 3.16
C GLY A 90 -4.47 2.57 2.28
N VAL A 91 -3.29 2.67 2.91
CA VAL A 91 -2.09 3.21 2.27
C VAL A 91 -1.39 2.16 1.41
N PHE A 92 -1.09 1.01 2.01
CA PHE A 92 -0.51 -0.21 1.43
C PHE A 92 0.83 -0.05 0.69
N ASN A 93 1.39 1.15 0.62
CA ASN A 93 2.55 1.51 -0.20
C ASN A 93 3.36 2.67 0.43
N PRO A 94 4.69 2.54 0.58
CA PRO A 94 5.53 3.58 1.19
C PRO A 94 5.57 4.92 0.43
N ALA A 95 5.45 4.91 -0.90
CA ALA A 95 5.43 6.13 -1.71
C ALA A 95 4.11 6.90 -1.54
N VAL A 96 2.99 6.17 -1.44
CA VAL A 96 1.67 6.75 -1.13
C VAL A 96 1.68 7.33 0.29
N LEU A 97 2.25 6.60 1.24
CA LEU A 97 2.44 7.05 2.63
C LEU A 97 3.19 8.40 2.68
N LEU A 98 4.33 8.47 2.00
CA LEU A 98 5.17 9.66 1.97
C LEU A 98 4.45 10.85 1.34
N GLY A 99 3.80 10.64 0.20
CA GLY A 99 2.99 11.68 -0.45
C GLY A 99 1.88 12.21 0.48
N GLY A 100 1.15 11.29 1.12
CA GLY A 100 0.10 11.65 2.08
C GLY A 100 0.62 12.40 3.32
N ALA A 101 1.77 12.00 3.86
CA ALA A 101 2.40 12.68 4.98
C ALA A 101 2.81 14.13 4.62
N VAL A 102 3.41 14.32 3.44
CA VAL A 102 3.72 15.67 2.92
C VAL A 102 2.46 16.48 2.71
N MET A 103 1.36 15.85 2.31
CA MET A 103 0.05 16.50 2.20
C MET A 103 -0.60 16.86 3.53
N GLY A 104 -0.14 16.29 4.65
CA GLY A 104 -0.73 16.46 5.98
C GLY A 104 -1.87 15.48 6.27
N LEU A 105 -2.05 14.43 5.45
CA LEU A 105 -3.06 13.40 5.65
C LEU A 105 -2.67 12.42 6.76
N PHE A 106 -1.37 12.19 6.96
CA PHE A 106 -0.85 11.26 7.96
C PHE A 106 0.12 11.97 8.90
N ALA A 107 -0.01 11.69 10.20
CA ALA A 107 0.93 12.20 11.19
C ALA A 107 2.31 11.56 11.02
N TRP A 108 3.35 12.39 10.88
CA TRP A 108 4.75 11.96 10.75
C TRP A 108 5.20 11.00 11.86
N SER A 109 4.68 11.19 13.08
CA SER A 109 4.96 10.35 14.25
C SER A 109 4.46 8.90 14.11
N THR A 110 3.56 8.62 13.17
CA THR A 110 2.91 7.31 13.01
C THR A 110 3.37 6.55 11.75
N LEU A 111 4.20 7.15 10.89
CA LEU A 111 4.61 6.53 9.62
C LEU A 111 5.32 5.19 9.79
N TRP A 112 6.06 5.02 10.90
CA TRP A 112 6.77 3.79 11.18
C TRP A 112 5.83 2.58 11.27
N ILE A 113 4.58 2.76 11.71
CA ILE A 113 3.57 1.71 11.81
C ILE A 113 3.31 1.11 10.42
N TYR A 114 3.08 1.99 9.45
CA TYR A 114 2.83 1.64 8.05
C TYR A 114 4.05 0.98 7.42
N LEU A 115 5.24 1.57 7.58
CA LEU A 115 6.46 1.03 6.98
C LEU A 115 6.77 -0.38 7.50
N VAL A 116 6.68 -0.59 8.82
CA VAL A 116 6.94 -1.90 9.43
C VAL A 116 5.89 -2.91 8.97
N ALA A 117 4.59 -2.56 9.01
CA ALA A 117 3.52 -3.45 8.55
C ALA A 117 3.70 -3.84 7.08
N GLN A 118 3.98 -2.87 6.21
CA GLN A 118 4.12 -3.09 4.77
C GLN A 118 5.34 -3.95 4.41
N ILE A 119 6.48 -3.74 5.09
CA ILE A 119 7.69 -4.56 4.88
C ILE A 119 7.43 -6.00 5.33
N LEU A 120 6.86 -6.19 6.53
CA LEU A 120 6.55 -7.53 7.03
C LEU A 120 5.55 -8.25 6.13
N ALA A 121 4.54 -7.54 5.64
CA ALA A 121 3.56 -8.05 4.68
C ALA A 121 4.19 -8.49 3.36
N ALA A 122 5.09 -7.67 2.79
CA ALA A 122 5.77 -8.00 1.54
C ALA A 122 6.68 -9.23 1.69
N VAL A 123 7.41 -9.33 2.81
CA VAL A 123 8.23 -10.51 3.13
C VAL A 123 7.34 -11.75 3.29
N ALA A 124 6.26 -11.65 4.04
CA ALA A 124 5.33 -12.76 4.26
C ALA A 124 4.65 -13.21 2.96
N ALA A 125 4.24 -12.29 2.09
CA ALA A 125 3.65 -12.59 0.79
C ALA A 125 4.65 -13.28 -0.13
N GLY A 126 5.89 -12.78 -0.21
CA GLY A 126 6.95 -13.40 -0.99
C GLY A 126 7.31 -14.81 -0.50
N ALA A 127 7.40 -15.00 0.83
CA ALA A 127 7.63 -16.30 1.42
C ALA A 127 6.47 -17.27 1.11
N THR A 128 5.23 -16.82 1.30
CA THR A 128 4.02 -17.63 1.01
C THR A 128 3.96 -18.02 -0.46
N PHE A 129 4.20 -17.07 -1.37
CA PHE A 129 4.23 -17.34 -2.81
C PHE A 129 5.28 -18.39 -3.17
N ARG A 130 6.51 -18.28 -2.64
CA ARG A 130 7.56 -19.28 -2.89
C ARG A 130 7.24 -20.66 -2.31
N LEU A 131 6.54 -20.72 -1.18
CA LEU A 131 6.16 -21.98 -0.55
C LEU A 131 5.05 -22.68 -1.35
N LEU A 132 4.04 -21.94 -1.79
CA LEU A 132 2.86 -22.48 -2.48
C LEU A 132 3.05 -22.66 -3.99
N ASN A 133 4.02 -21.97 -4.59
CA ASN A 133 4.34 -22.09 -6.03
C ASN A 133 5.80 -22.55 -6.24
N PRO A 134 6.15 -23.83 -5.92
CA PRO A 134 7.51 -24.32 -6.08
C PRO A 134 8.03 -24.26 -7.52
N ALA A 135 7.12 -24.34 -8.49
CA ALA A 135 7.43 -24.26 -9.92
C ALA A 135 7.77 -22.83 -10.39
N ASP A 136 7.49 -21.80 -9.60
CA ASP A 136 7.77 -20.38 -9.89
C ASP A 136 9.05 -19.84 -9.22
N ARG A 137 9.81 -20.73 -8.56
CA ARG A 137 11.10 -20.38 -7.97
C ARG A 137 12.17 -20.05 -9.02
#